data_AF-A0A7W8HKK4-F1
#
_entry.id   AF-A0A7W8HKK4-F1
#
_cell.length_a   1.000
_cell.length_b   1.000
_cell.length_c   1.000
_cell.angle_alpha   90.00
_cell.angle_beta   90.00
_cell.angle_gamma   90.00
#
_symmetry.space_group_name_H-M   'P 1'
#
loop_
_entity.id
_entity.type
_entity.pdbx_description
1 polymer ?
#
loop_
_entity_poly.entity_id
_entity_poly.type
_entity_poly.pdbx_seq_one_letter_code
_entity_poly.pdbx_strand_id
1 'polypeptide(L)'
;MVKLLLVINTLLTLPFGIDALAAPAEVFAQFGLKLDAGGALVARGYAAALVGYGLLLWLLRHTRDRAVARPLLLSMVAFNGIEAVIQGLAGVQGTALPVILANVVVHGLVCAACLYAYRGQ
;
A
#
# COMPACT_ATOMS: atom_id res chain seq x y z
N MET A 1 -18.44 2.19 6.27
CA MET A 1 -17.22 2.84 5.73
C MET A 1 -15.94 2.08 6.07
N VAL A 2 -15.62 1.83 7.35
CA VAL A 2 -14.39 1.11 7.78
C VAL A 2 -14.19 -0.23 7.05
N LYS A 3 -15.19 -1.11 7.07
CA LYS A 3 -15.14 -2.40 6.34
C LYS A 3 -14.73 -2.24 4.87
N LEU A 4 -15.31 -1.25 4.18
CA LEU A 4 -15.03 -1.00 2.78
C LEU A 4 -13.56 -0.58 2.59
N LEU A 5 -13.05 0.32 3.43
CA LEU A 5 -11.66 0.77 3.36
C LEU A 5 -10.67 -0.37 3.63
N LEU A 6 -10.94 -1.22 4.62
CA LEU A 6 -10.14 -2.40 4.91
C LEU A 6 -10.10 -3.36 3.71
N VAL A 7 -11.26 -3.63 3.09
CA VAL A 7 -11.35 -4.48 1.90
C VAL A 7 -10.60 -3.87 0.72
N ILE A 8 -10.78 -2.57 0.43
CA ILE A 8 -10.08 -1.89 -0.66
C ILE A 8 -8.56 -2.02 -0.46
N ASN A 9 -8.04 -1.75 0.74
CA ASN A 9 -6.59 -1.88 0.97
C ASN A 9 -6.11 -3.33 0.91
N THR A 10 -6.87 -4.30 1.40
CA THR A 10 -6.53 -5.71 1.19
C THR A 10 -6.38 -6.01 -0.30
N LEU A 11 -7.29 -5.54 -1.14
CA LEU A 11 -7.24 -5.78 -2.59
C LEU A 11 -6.10 -5.04 -3.30
N LEU A 12 -5.59 -3.95 -2.72
CA LEU A 12 -4.42 -3.25 -3.24
C LEU A 12 -3.12 -3.90 -2.78
N THR A 13 -3.02 -4.29 -1.50
CA THR A 13 -1.75 -4.73 -0.91
C THR A 13 -1.52 -6.23 -1.09
N LEU A 14 -2.54 -7.06 -0.95
CA LEU A 14 -2.37 -8.52 -0.93
C LEU A 14 -1.99 -9.07 -2.31
N PRO A 15 -2.70 -8.75 -3.42
CA PRO A 15 -2.30 -9.23 -4.74
C PRO A 15 -0.92 -8.71 -5.15
N PHE A 16 -0.68 -7.40 -4.98
CA PHE A 16 0.61 -6.80 -5.29
C PHE A 16 1.75 -7.44 -4.49
N GLY A 17 1.53 -7.68 -3.18
CA GLY A 17 2.50 -8.36 -2.33
C GLY A 17 2.78 -9.79 -2.76
N ILE A 18 1.75 -10.54 -3.19
CA ILE A 18 1.94 -11.91 -3.71
C ILE A 18 2.74 -11.89 -5.01
N ASP A 19 2.37 -11.03 -5.95
CA ASP A 19 3.03 -10.94 -7.25
C ASP A 19 4.49 -10.48 -7.09
N ALA A 20 4.75 -9.48 -6.25
CA ALA A 20 6.09 -8.97 -5.98
C ALA A 20 6.97 -9.95 -5.17
N LEU A 21 6.38 -10.86 -4.39
CA LEU A 21 7.13 -11.95 -3.76
C LEU A 21 7.62 -12.96 -4.81
N ALA A 22 6.73 -13.34 -5.73
CA ALA A 22 7.04 -14.31 -6.77
C ALA A 22 8.03 -13.73 -7.80
N ALA A 23 7.70 -12.57 -8.37
CA ALA A 23 8.32 -11.98 -9.54
C ALA A 23 8.59 -10.46 -9.36
N PRO A 24 9.47 -10.07 -8.41
CA PRO A 24 9.69 -8.66 -8.10
C PRO A 24 10.24 -7.87 -9.29
N ALA A 25 11.13 -8.43 -10.10
CA ALA A 25 11.73 -7.70 -11.21
C ALA A 25 10.65 -7.33 -12.25
N GLU A 26 9.78 -8.28 -12.56
CA GLU A 26 8.68 -8.14 -13.51
C GLU A 26 7.62 -7.16 -13.00
N VAL A 27 7.23 -7.29 -11.72
CA VAL A 27 6.26 -6.38 -11.10
C VAL A 27 6.80 -4.96 -11.07
N PHE A 28 8.06 -4.73 -10.68
CA PHE A 28 8.58 -3.36 -10.60
C PHE A 28 8.97 -2.77 -11.97
N ALA A 29 9.23 -3.62 -12.99
CA ALA A 29 9.50 -3.18 -14.35
C ALA A 29 8.33 -2.41 -14.99
N GLN A 30 7.08 -2.64 -14.57
CA GLN A 30 5.92 -1.86 -15.03
C GLN A 30 6.02 -0.37 -14.67
N PHE A 31 6.82 -0.03 -13.65
CA PHE A 31 7.13 1.34 -13.24
C PHE A 31 8.48 1.82 -13.80
N GLY A 32 9.11 1.06 -14.70
CA GLY A 32 10.43 1.35 -15.28
C GLY A 32 11.62 1.07 -14.37
N LEU A 33 11.39 0.43 -13.22
CA LEU A 33 12.45 0.11 -12.28
C LEU A 33 13.15 -1.17 -12.70
N LYS A 34 14.50 -1.14 -12.69
CA LYS A 34 15.33 -2.33 -12.88
C LYS A 34 15.92 -2.71 -11.53
N LEU A 35 15.60 -3.92 -11.07
CA LEU A 35 16.11 -4.43 -9.80
C LEU A 35 17.35 -5.28 -10.07
N ASP A 36 18.44 -4.97 -9.37
CA ASP A 36 19.56 -5.91 -9.22
C ASP A 36 19.24 -6.96 -8.14
N ALA A 37 20.19 -7.84 -7.82
CA ALA A 37 19.98 -8.88 -6.83
C ALA A 37 19.64 -8.31 -5.44
N GLY A 38 20.26 -7.19 -5.06
CA GLY A 38 19.99 -6.50 -3.79
C GLY A 38 18.60 -5.88 -3.77
N GLY A 39 18.24 -5.15 -4.82
CA GLY A 39 16.92 -4.55 -4.99
C GLY A 39 15.80 -5.59 -5.03
N ALA A 40 16.03 -6.74 -5.67
CA ALA A 40 15.07 -7.84 -5.70
C ALA A 40 14.86 -8.47 -4.32
N LEU A 41 15.91 -8.58 -3.49
CA LEU A 41 15.78 -9.05 -2.10
C LEU A 41 14.96 -8.06 -1.26
N VAL A 42 15.27 -6.77 -1.35
CA VAL A 42 14.54 -5.71 -0.62
C VAL A 42 13.09 -5.65 -1.07
N ALA A 43 12.81 -5.73 -2.37
CA ALA A 43 11.46 -5.75 -2.93
C ALA A 43 10.64 -6.92 -2.39
N ARG A 44 11.24 -8.11 -2.24
CA ARG A 44 10.56 -9.27 -1.61
C ARG A 44 10.31 -9.06 -0.12
N GLY A 45 11.23 -8.43 0.60
CA GLY A 45 11.02 -8.06 1.99
C GLY A 45 9.83 -7.11 2.17
N TYR A 46 9.76 -6.08 1.32
CA TYR A 46 8.60 -5.18 1.25
C TYR A 46 7.31 -5.93 0.90
N ALA A 47 7.35 -6.80 -0.11
CA ALA A 47 6.21 -7.59 -0.54
C ALA A 47 5.69 -8.54 0.55
N ALA A 48 6.58 -9.16 1.33
CA ALA A 48 6.21 -9.96 2.50
C ALA A 48 5.45 -9.12 3.55
N ALA A 49 5.90 -7.90 3.80
CA ALA A 49 5.21 -6.97 4.70
C ALA A 49 3.80 -6.61 4.18
N LEU A 50 3.66 -6.38 2.86
CA LEU A 50 2.35 -6.13 2.24
C LEU A 50 1.40 -7.33 2.34
N VAL A 51 1.90 -8.55 2.18
CA VAL A 51 1.08 -9.76 2.36
C VAL A 51 0.58 -9.86 3.80
N GLY A 52 1.46 -9.73 4.79
CA GLY A 52 1.08 -9.74 6.20
C GLY A 52 0.08 -8.63 6.53
N TYR A 53 0.30 -7.44 5.98
CA TYR A 53 -0.59 -6.30 6.16
C TYR A 53 -1.97 -6.53 5.52
N GLY A 54 -2.02 -6.97 4.27
CA GLY A 54 -3.27 -7.28 3.57
C GLY A 54 -4.09 -8.37 4.27
N LEU A 55 -3.43 -9.42 4.79
CA LEU A 55 -4.07 -10.46 5.60
C LEU A 55 -4.65 -9.90 6.89
N LEU A 56 -3.91 -9.05 7.62
CA LEU A 56 -4.42 -8.39 8.84
C LEU A 56 -5.71 -7.60 8.55
N LEU A 57 -5.70 -6.78 7.49
CA LEU A 57 -6.86 -5.99 7.09
C LEU A 57 -8.04 -6.89 6.69
N TRP A 58 -7.78 -7.99 5.98
CA TRP A 58 -8.81 -8.95 5.60
C TRP A 58 -9.44 -9.58 6.83
N LEU A 59 -8.64 -10.13 7.73
CA LEU A 59 -9.11 -10.84 8.92
C LEU A 59 -9.94 -9.93 9.83
N LEU A 60 -9.56 -8.65 9.95
CA LEU A 60 -10.24 -7.67 10.80
C LEU A 60 -11.32 -6.85 10.06
N ARG A 61 -11.61 -7.12 8.79
CA ARG A 61 -12.55 -6.33 7.96
C ARG A 61 -13.96 -6.18 8.53
N HIS A 62 -14.37 -7.10 9.39
CA HIS A 62 -15.69 -7.11 10.03
C HIS A 62 -15.71 -6.49 11.42
N THR A 63 -14.59 -5.93 11.90
CA THR A 63 -14.51 -5.31 13.21
C THR A 63 -15.52 -4.17 13.35
N ARG A 64 -16.21 -4.15 14.51
CA ARG A 64 -17.07 -3.05 14.95
C ARG A 64 -16.51 -2.34 16.18
N ASP A 65 -15.43 -2.88 16.75
CA ASP A 65 -14.77 -2.32 17.91
C ASP A 65 -13.91 -1.13 17.49
N ARG A 66 -14.23 0.05 18.03
CA ARG A 66 -13.50 1.30 17.77
C ARG A 66 -12.05 1.21 18.26
N ALA A 67 -11.78 0.45 19.32
CA ALA A 67 -10.44 0.24 19.84
C ALA A 67 -9.55 -0.54 18.86
N VAL A 68 -10.15 -1.35 17.98
CA VAL A 68 -9.44 -2.06 16.89
C VAL A 68 -9.44 -1.24 15.60
N ALA A 69 -10.58 -0.65 15.25
CA ALA A 69 -10.76 0.05 13.98
C ALA A 69 -9.93 1.33 13.87
N ARG A 70 -9.77 2.09 14.96
CA ARG A 70 -9.00 3.35 14.94
C ARG A 70 -7.51 3.11 14.67
N PRO A 71 -6.79 2.20 15.38
CA PRO A 71 -5.41 1.87 15.04
C PRO A 71 -5.25 1.37 13.61
N LEU A 72 -6.15 0.52 13.11
CA LEU A 72 -6.08 0.05 11.72
C LEU A 72 -6.15 1.21 10.72
N LEU A 73 -7.09 2.14 10.91
CA LEU A 73 -7.20 3.31 10.05
C LEU A 73 -5.95 4.19 10.11
N LEU A 74 -5.37 4.41 11.29
CA LEU A 74 -4.14 5.19 11.42
C LEU A 74 -2.95 4.50 10.76
N SER A 75 -2.82 3.17 10.87
CA SER A 75 -1.81 2.41 10.16
C SER A 75 -1.97 2.54 8.64
N MET A 76 -3.19 2.56 8.13
CA MET A 76 -3.47 2.79 6.71
C MET A 76 -3.08 4.20 6.27
N VAL A 77 -3.38 5.22 7.10
CA VAL A 77 -2.95 6.60 6.85
C VAL A 77 -1.43 6.69 6.78
N ALA A 78 -0.72 6.08 7.75
CA ALA A 78 0.73 6.08 7.78
C ALA A 78 1.31 5.38 6.54
N PHE A 79 0.86 4.15 6.24
CA PHE A 79 1.33 3.40 5.08
C PHE A 79 1.09 4.15 3.77
N ASN A 80 -0.15 4.54 3.49
CA ASN A 80 -0.49 5.20 2.23
C ASN A 80 0.14 6.59 2.12
N GLY A 81 0.24 7.34 3.22
CA GLY A 81 0.91 8.64 3.24
C GLY A 81 2.40 8.53 2.92
N ILE A 82 3.09 7.57 3.54
CA ILE A 82 4.53 7.33 3.29
C ILE A 82 4.76 6.87 1.85
N GLU A 83 3.96 5.92 1.35
CA GLU A 83 4.04 5.43 -0.03
C GLU A 83 3.82 6.55 -1.05
N ALA A 84 2.80 7.39 -0.85
CA ALA A 84 2.54 8.53 -1.74
C ALA A 84 3.74 9.49 -1.82
N VAL A 85 4.43 9.73 -0.70
CA VAL A 85 5.64 10.58 -0.66
C VAL A 85 6.79 9.91 -1.40
N ILE A 86 7.10 8.66 -1.09
CA ILE A 86 8.23 7.94 -1.71
C ILE A 86 8.02 7.83 -3.23
N GLN A 87 6.84 7.43 -3.66
CA GLN A 87 6.50 7.27 -5.08
C GLN A 87 6.42 8.62 -5.81
N GLY A 88 5.96 9.66 -5.13
CA GLY A 88 5.95 11.03 -5.67
C GLY A 88 7.37 11.54 -5.92
N LEU A 89 8.28 11.33 -4.98
CA LEU A 89 9.70 11.66 -5.16
C LEU A 89 10.31 10.88 -6.31
N ALA A 90 10.05 9.57 -6.41
CA ALA A 90 10.55 8.74 -7.51
C ALA A 90 10.04 9.22 -8.88
N GLY A 91 8.78 9.64 -8.97
CA GLY A 91 8.20 10.18 -10.20
C GLY A 91 8.76 11.55 -10.59
N VAL A 92 8.87 12.48 -9.65
CA VAL A 92 9.40 13.85 -9.91
C VAL A 92 10.89 13.82 -10.26
N GLN A 93 11.66 12.92 -9.67
CA GLN A 93 13.09 12.75 -9.96
C GLN A 93 13.36 11.99 -11.27
N GLY A 94 12.34 11.39 -11.88
CA GLY A 94 12.49 10.56 -13.07
C GLY A 94 13.12 9.18 -12.81
N THR A 95 13.20 8.76 -11.55
CA THR A 95 13.69 7.43 -11.15
C THR A 95 12.72 6.33 -11.57
N ALA A 96 11.42 6.64 -11.62
CA ALA A 96 10.36 5.76 -12.11
C ALA A 96 9.58 6.42 -13.26
N LEU A 97 8.89 5.62 -14.06
CA LEU A 97 8.02 6.09 -15.14
C LEU A 97 6.89 6.96 -14.59
N PRO A 98 6.37 7.93 -15.37
CA PRO A 98 5.29 8.83 -14.94
C PRO A 98 4.02 8.11 -14.43
N VAL A 99 3.79 6.86 -14.85
CA VAL A 99 2.66 6.04 -14.37
C VAL A 99 2.68 5.83 -12.86
N ILE A 100 3.84 5.92 -12.19
CA ILE A 100 3.95 5.85 -10.73
C ILE A 100 3.13 6.96 -10.03
N LEU A 101 2.93 8.10 -10.68
CA LEU A 101 2.14 9.21 -10.14
C LEU A 101 0.64 8.84 -10.03
N ALA A 102 0.15 7.90 -10.82
CA ALA A 102 -1.20 7.37 -10.64
C ALA A 102 -1.34 6.65 -9.29
N ASN A 103 -0.32 5.90 -8.86
CA ASN A 103 -0.31 5.27 -7.55
C ASN A 103 -0.25 6.31 -6.42
N VAL A 104 0.48 7.40 -6.60
CA VAL A 104 0.50 8.52 -5.63
C VAL A 104 -0.91 9.05 -5.40
N VAL A 105 -1.69 9.22 -6.46
CA VAL A 105 -3.10 9.65 -6.37
C VAL A 105 -3.93 8.60 -5.62
N VAL A 106 -3.80 7.32 -5.96
CA VAL A 106 -4.53 6.22 -5.29
C VAL A 106 -4.21 6.20 -3.79
N HIS A 107 -2.93 6.22 -3.42
CA HIS A 107 -2.51 6.26 -2.03
C HIS A 107 -3.01 7.53 -1.31
N GLY A 108 -2.93 8.69 -1.96
CA GLY A 108 -3.47 9.95 -1.42
C GLY A 108 -4.97 9.88 -1.14
N LEU A 109 -5.76 9.33 -2.07
CA LEU A 109 -7.21 9.17 -1.93
C LEU A 109 -7.54 8.20 -0.78
N VAL A 110 -6.86 7.06 -0.70
CA VAL A 110 -7.02 6.11 0.41
C VAL A 110 -6.68 6.77 1.74
N CYS A 111 -5.55 7.47 1.81
CA CYS A 111 -5.11 8.17 3.01
C CYS A 111 -6.16 9.18 3.48
N ALA A 112 -6.65 10.02 2.58
CA ALA A 112 -7.70 11.00 2.87
C ALA A 112 -9.00 10.32 3.32
N ALA A 113 -9.41 9.24 2.67
CA ALA A 113 -10.61 8.49 3.05
C ALA A 113 -10.49 7.83 4.43
N CYS A 114 -9.31 7.32 4.79
CA CYS A 114 -9.02 6.78 6.11
C CYS A 114 -9.04 7.86 7.19
N LEU A 115 -8.45 9.03 6.93
CA LEU A 115 -8.52 10.19 7.84
C LEU A 115 -9.96 10.66 8.07
N TYR A 116 -10.76 10.72 7.00
CA TYR A 116 -12.18 11.05 7.09
C TYR A 116 -12.95 10.02 7.94
N ALA A 117 -12.73 8.72 7.67
CA ALA A 117 -13.34 7.64 8.46
C ALA A 117 -12.90 7.62 9.92
N TYR A 118 -11.67 8.02 10.21
CA TYR A 118 -11.15 8.10 11.57
C TYR A 118 -11.87 9.19 12.38
N ARG A 119 -12.09 10.36 11.79
CA ARG A 119 -12.81 11.48 12.43
C ARG A 119 -14.29 11.17 12.72
N GLY A 120 -14.89 10.27 11.95
CA GLY A 120 -16.30 9.86 12.11
C GLY A 120 -16.53 8.70 13.10
N GLN A 121 -15.47 8.12 13.70
CA GLN A 121 -15.57 7.12 14.76
C GLN A 121 -15.50 7.74 16.13
#